data_AF-A0A285F356-F1
#
_entry.id   AF-A0A285F356-F1
#
_cell.length_a   1.000
_cell.length_b   1.000
_cell.length_c   1.000
_cell.angle_alpha   90.00
_cell.angle_beta   90.00
_cell.angle_gamma   90.00
#
_symmetry.space_group_name_H-M   'P 1'
#
loop_
_entity.id
_entity.type
_entity.pdbx_description
1 polymer ?
#
loop_
_entity_poly.entity_id
_entity_poly.type
_entity_poly.pdbx_seq_one_letter_code
_entity_poly.pdbx_strand_id
1 'polypeptide(L)' 'MTKKERLRRELDALRVKMITLAVDKEDLLDEEVQKLSREIDQQILTYMKSCDLVSKQG' A
#
# COMPACT_ATOMS: atom_id res chain seq x y z
N MET A 1 -18.90 3.22 -5.41
CA MET A 1 -17.64 2.74 -4.80
C MET A 1 -16.99 3.91 -4.09
N THR A 2 -16.73 3.78 -2.80
CA THR A 2 -16.11 4.84 -1.99
C THR A 2 -14.60 4.89 -2.22
N LYS A 3 -13.98 6.06 -1.96
CA LYS A 3 -12.52 6.25 -2.04
C LYS A 3 -11.75 5.22 -1.18
N LYS A 4 -12.29 4.85 -0.03
CA LYS A 4 -11.74 3.85 0.90
C LYS A 4 -11.76 2.44 0.31
N GLU A 5 -12.85 2.03 -0.33
CA GLU A 5 -12.96 0.71 -0.95
C GLU A 5 -12.03 0.56 -2.15
N ARG A 6 -11.88 1.62 -2.94
CA ARG A 6 -10.93 1.64 -4.07
C ARG A 6 -9.49 1.46 -3.58
N LEU A 7 -9.07 2.25 -2.59
CA LEU A 7 -7.73 2.13 -2.01
C LEU A 7 -7.48 0.74 -1.42
N ARG A 8 -8.46 0.18 -0.70
CA ARG A 8 -8.32 -1.16 -0.13
C ARG A 8 -8.03 -2.20 -1.20
N ARG A 9 -8.72 -2.14 -2.35
CA ARG A 9 -8.48 -3.04 -3.48
C ARG A 9 -7.10 -2.85 -4.10
N GLU A 10 -6.66 -1.60 -4.25
CA GLU A 10 -5.33 -1.27 -4.79
C GLU A 10 -4.22 -1.80 -3.85
N LEU A 11 -4.36 -1.60 -2.55
CA LEU A 11 -3.43 -2.13 -1.53
C LEU A 11 -3.42 -3.65 -1.48
N ASP A 12 -4.58 -4.31 -1.53
CA ASP A 12 -4.67 -5.77 -1.55
C ASP A 12 -3.96 -6.35 -2.79
N ALA A 13 -4.13 -5.73 -3.96
CA ALA A 13 -3.46 -6.15 -5.19
C ALA A 13 -1.92 -6.02 -5.08
N LEU A 14 -1.43 -4.89 -4.56
CA LEU A 14 0.00 -4.68 -4.35
C LEU A 14 0.58 -5.65 -3.32
N ARG A 15 -0.14 -5.90 -2.23
CA ARG A 15 0.25 -6.88 -1.21
C ARG A 15 0.39 -8.28 -1.79
N VAL A 16 -0.59 -8.74 -2.57
CA VAL A 16 -0.54 -10.06 -3.22
C VAL A 16 0.67 -10.14 -4.17
N LYS A 17 0.91 -9.09 -4.96
CA LYS A 17 2.07 -9.02 -5.85
C LYS A 17 3.39 -9.10 -5.08
N MET A 18 3.53 -8.36 -3.99
CA MET A 18 4.72 -8.36 -3.15
C MET A 18 4.98 -9.73 -2.51
N ILE A 19 3.95 -10.38 -1.96
CA ILE A 19 4.07 -11.71 -1.37
C ILE A 19 4.47 -12.74 -2.43
N THR A 20 3.83 -12.69 -3.60
CA THR A 20 4.14 -13.61 -4.71
C THR A 20 5.60 -13.46 -5.14
N LEU A 21 6.06 -12.21 -5.29
CA LEU A 21 7.43 -11.91 -5.68
C LEU A 21 8.45 -12.34 -4.62
N ALA A 22 8.17 -12.09 -3.33
CA ALA A 22 9.04 -12.52 -2.24
C ALA A 22 9.16 -14.04 -2.14
N VAL A 23 8.08 -14.77 -2.44
CA VAL A 23 8.10 -16.23 -2.51
C VAL A 23 8.88 -16.71 -3.72
N ASP A 24 8.66 -16.12 -4.90
CA ASP A 24 9.36 -16.49 -6.15
C ASP A 24 10.87 -16.22 -6.08
N LYS A 25 11.27 -15.12 -5.44
CA LYS A 25 12.68 -14.74 -5.25
C LYS A 25 13.35 -15.44 -4.07
N GLU A 26 12.57 -16.00 -3.14
CA GLU A 26 13.02 -16.46 -1.82
C GLU A 26 13.82 -15.41 -1.02
N ASP A 27 13.64 -14.13 -1.35
CA ASP A 27 14.37 -13.01 -0.75
C ASP A 27 13.42 -11.84 -0.47
N LEU A 28 13.24 -11.54 0.82
CA LEU A 28 12.45 -10.41 1.27
C LEU A 28 13.17 -9.07 1.07
N LEU A 29 14.49 -9.08 0.92
CA LEU A 29 15.33 -7.90 0.72
C LEU A 29 15.57 -7.59 -0.75
N ASP A 30 15.04 -8.41 -1.67
CA ASP A 30 15.06 -8.15 -3.10
C ASP A 30 14.55 -6.74 -3.41
N GLU A 31 15.24 -6.05 -4.31
CA GLU A 31 14.99 -4.63 -4.59
C GLU A 31 13.56 -4.36 -5.05
N GLU A 32 12.98 -5.29 -5.83
CA GLU A 32 11.63 -5.16 -6.35
C GLU A 32 10.58 -5.41 -5.25
N VAL A 33 10.83 -6.38 -4.37
CA VAL A 33 10.00 -6.61 -3.17
C VAL A 33 10.01 -5.36 -2.27
N GLN A 34 11.20 -4.80 -2.02
CA GLN A 34 11.37 -3.58 -1.24
C GLN A 34 10.71 -2.37 -1.89
N LYS A 35 10.75 -2.27 -3.22
CA LYS A 35 10.05 -1.22 -3.96
C LYS A 35 8.53 -1.31 -3.78
N LEU A 36 7.95 -2.51 -3.86
CA LEU A 36 6.53 -2.72 -3.62
C LEU A 36 6.13 -2.41 -2.17
N SER A 37 6.97 -2.78 -1.19
CA SER A 37 6.74 -2.41 0.21
C SER A 37 6.65 -0.90 0.39
N ARG A 38 7.59 -0.14 -0.18
CA ARG A 38 7.60 1.33 -0.10
C ARG A 38 6.37 1.95 -0.77
N GLU A 39 5.90 1.38 -1.88
CA GLU A 39 4.69 1.85 -2.56
C GLU A 39 3.43 1.66 -1.70
N ILE A 40 3.31 0.49 -1.05
CA ILE A 40 2.22 0.20 -0.09
C ILE A 40 2.25 1.23 1.06
N ASP A 41 3.42 1.46 1.66
CA ASP A 41 3.58 2.42 2.75
C ASP A 41 3.18 3.85 2.33
N GLN A 42 3.62 4.29 1.15
CA GLN A 42 3.26 5.60 0.61
C GLN A 42 1.75 5.76 0.41
N GLN A 43 1.07 4.73 -0.09
CA GLN A 43 -0.38 4.76 -0.27
C GLN A 43 -1.13 4.82 1.06
N ILE A 44 -0.69 4.04 2.06
CA ILE A 44 -1.26 4.08 3.41
C ILE A 44 -1.07 5.48 4.02
N LEU A 45 0.14 6.04 3.96
CA LEU A 45 0.43 7.38 4.46
C LEU A 45 -0.40 8.46 3.76
N THR A 46 -0.56 8.36 2.44
CA THR A 46 -1.37 9.30 1.66
C THR A 46 -2.83 9.24 2.09
N TYR A 47 -3.35 8.04 2.34
CA TYR A 47 -4.70 7.86 2.83
C TYR A 47 -4.89 8.42 4.24
N MET A 48 -3.98 8.10 5.18
CA MET A 48 -4.01 8.63 6.54
C MET A 48 -4.05 10.16 6.55
N LYS A 49 -3.15 10.81 5.78
CA LYS A 49 -3.16 12.27 5.60
C LYS A 49 -4.49 12.79 5.05
N SER A 50 -5.09 12.06 4.10
CA SER A 50 -6.39 12.45 3.55
C SER A 50 -7.54 12.32 4.54
N CYS A 51 -7.41 11.47 5.56
CA CYS A 51 -8.35 11.36 6.67
C CYS A 51 -8.10 12.46 7.73
N ASP A 52 -6.84 12.76 8.06
CA ASP A 52 -6.49 13.79 9.05
C ASP A 52 -6.86 15.21 8.60
N LEU A 53 -6.78 15.50 7.30
CA LEU A 53 -7.21 16.79 6.74
C LEU A 53 -8.72 17.06 6.89
N VAL A 54 -9.53 16.01 7.06
CA VAL A 54 -10.98 16.13 7.30
C VAL A 54 -11.28 16.51 8.76
N SER A 55 -10.36 16.25 9.69
CA SER A 55 -10.56 16.46 11.12
C SER A 55 -10.22 17.87 11.63
N LYS A 56 -9.70 18.78 10.79
CA LYS A 56 -9.28 20.15 11.20
C LYS A 56 -10.24 21.28 10.77
N GLN A 57 -11.47 20.97 10.36
CA GLN A 57 -12.52 21.96 10.06
C GLN A 57 -13.77 21.81 10.96
N GLY A 58 -13.62 21.17 12.14
CA GLY A 58 -14.67 21.06 13.17
C GLY A 58 -14.45 22.02 14.32
#